data_AF-A0A0K6I0B4-F1
#
_entry.id   AF-A0A0K6I0B4-F1
#
_cell.length_a   1.000
_cell.length_b   1.000
_cell.length_c   1.000
_cell.angle_alpha   90.00
_cell.angle_beta   90.00
_cell.angle_gamma   90.00
#
_symmetry.space_group_name_H-M   'P 1'
#
loop_
_entity.id
_entity.type
_entity.pdbx_description
1 polymer ?
#
loop_
_entity_poly.entity_id
_entity_poly.type
_entity_poly.pdbx_seq_one_letter_code
_entity_poly.pdbx_strand_id
1 'polypeptide(L)'
;MPKGASCPNPKVVDQPLSYPSGSPTQNGKFHAAAQASKAGGRLPERVRVYEKIKPGIWSYNGVFHLVDSWLEKDEFRVVCKFKLVAVEGEEDFAQPPRVNAERRRLIPTAVKLEVWKRDGGKCSLCGSSDELHFDHILPFAKGGTSLTAANVQLLCARHNLAKSDRIE
;
A
#
# COMPACT_ATOMS: atom_id res chain seq x y z
N MET A 1 -10.99 -1.40 16.08
CA MET A 1 -10.40 -1.04 17.39
C MET A 1 -8.98 -1.60 17.47
N PRO A 2 -7.97 -0.85 17.95
CA PRO A 2 -6.65 -1.41 18.24
C PRO A 2 -6.69 -2.33 19.47
N LYS A 3 -5.69 -3.23 19.60
CA LYS A 3 -5.57 -4.11 20.77
C LYS A 3 -5.25 -3.28 22.01
N GLY A 4 -5.97 -3.50 23.10
CA GLY A 4 -5.78 -2.80 24.38
C GLY A 4 -6.55 -3.46 25.52
N ALA A 5 -6.46 -2.90 26.73
CA ALA A 5 -7.14 -3.45 27.91
C ALA A 5 -8.67 -3.57 27.72
N SER A 6 -9.30 -2.59 27.09
CA SER A 6 -10.73 -2.60 26.76
C SER A 6 -11.10 -3.40 25.50
N CYS A 7 -10.11 -3.84 24.72
CA CYS A 7 -10.29 -4.62 23.51
C CYS A 7 -9.16 -5.66 23.38
N PRO A 8 -9.19 -6.72 24.23
CA PRO A 8 -8.12 -7.69 24.30
C PRO A 8 -7.99 -8.50 23.00
N ASN A 9 -9.11 -8.73 22.30
CA ASN A 9 -9.13 -9.36 20.99
C ASN A 9 -9.88 -8.48 19.96
N PRO A 10 -9.16 -7.63 19.20
CA PRO A 10 -9.77 -6.82 18.14
C PRO A 10 -10.40 -7.60 16.99
N LYS A 11 -10.07 -8.89 16.85
CA LYS A 11 -10.52 -9.73 15.73
C LYS A 11 -11.94 -10.26 15.91
N VAL A 12 -12.55 -10.05 17.08
CA VAL A 12 -13.95 -10.42 17.37
C VAL A 12 -14.84 -9.19 17.62
N VAL A 13 -14.33 -8.00 17.35
CA VAL A 13 -15.05 -6.74 17.58
C VAL A 13 -15.30 -6.04 16.26
N ASP A 14 -16.55 -5.64 16.06
CA ASP A 14 -17.00 -4.89 14.89
C ASP A 14 -16.20 -3.60 14.67
N GLN A 15 -16.16 -3.17 13.41
CA GLN A 15 -15.56 -1.92 13.00
C GLN A 15 -16.67 -0.92 12.64
N PRO A 16 -17.20 -0.16 13.60
CA PRO A 16 -18.28 0.78 13.34
C PRO A 16 -17.80 1.96 12.48
N LEU A 17 -18.70 2.50 11.65
CA LEU A 17 -18.44 3.68 10.85
C LEU A 17 -18.50 4.99 11.68
N SER A 18 -19.21 4.98 12.80
CA SER A 18 -19.31 6.13 13.71
C SER A 18 -19.04 5.70 15.15
N TYR A 19 -18.51 6.62 15.95
CA TYR A 19 -18.47 6.47 17.40
C TYR A 19 -19.88 6.60 18.00
N PRO A 20 -20.12 6.15 19.24
CA PRO A 20 -21.41 6.35 19.91
C PRO A 20 -21.85 7.82 20.01
N SER A 21 -20.90 8.75 19.99
CA SER A 21 -21.14 10.20 19.95
C SER A 21 -21.64 10.71 18.58
N GLY A 22 -21.72 9.86 17.57
CA GLY A 22 -22.17 10.19 16.21
C GLY A 22 -21.07 10.65 15.26
N SER A 23 -19.88 11.00 15.76
CA SER A 23 -18.76 11.40 14.88
C SER A 23 -18.18 10.21 14.11
N PRO A 24 -17.71 10.40 12.85
CA PRO A 24 -17.21 9.30 12.05
C PRO A 24 -15.88 8.75 12.58
N THR A 25 -15.73 7.43 12.60
CA THR A 25 -14.44 6.77 12.83
C THR A 25 -13.50 7.01 11.65
N GLN A 26 -12.21 6.66 11.76
CA GLN A 26 -11.31 6.73 10.60
C GLN A 26 -11.80 5.84 9.44
N ASN A 27 -12.30 4.64 9.75
CA ASN A 27 -12.95 3.79 8.75
C ASN A 27 -14.20 4.45 8.19
N GLY A 28 -15.02 5.13 9.02
CA GLY A 28 -16.16 5.92 8.56
C GLY A 28 -15.79 7.02 7.56
N LYS A 29 -14.72 7.77 7.83
CA LYS A 29 -14.21 8.80 6.93
C LYS A 29 -13.77 8.20 5.60
N PHE A 30 -12.99 7.12 5.63
CA PHE A 30 -12.58 6.40 4.41
C PHE A 30 -13.77 5.79 3.66
N HIS A 31 -14.76 5.28 4.39
CA HIS A 31 -15.96 4.68 3.81
C HIS A 31 -16.76 5.72 3.03
N ALA A 32 -17.09 6.84 3.69
CA ALA A 32 -17.79 7.96 3.06
C ALA A 32 -17.00 8.50 1.86
N ALA A 33 -15.68 8.61 2.02
CA ALA A 33 -14.78 9.05 0.97
C ALA A 33 -14.85 8.18 -0.29
N ALA A 34 -14.78 6.86 -0.12
CA ALA A 34 -14.85 5.90 -1.21
C ALA A 34 -16.24 5.88 -1.87
N GLN A 35 -17.32 5.89 -1.08
CA GLN A 35 -18.69 5.88 -1.60
C GLN A 35 -19.01 7.13 -2.43
N ALA A 36 -18.58 8.31 -1.97
CA ALA A 36 -18.77 9.54 -2.73
C ALA A 36 -18.00 9.53 -4.05
N SER A 37 -16.83 8.88 -4.11
CA SER A 37 -16.11 8.70 -5.38
C SER A 37 -16.80 7.70 -6.31
N LYS A 38 -17.24 6.56 -5.77
CA LYS A 38 -17.99 5.54 -6.52
C LYS A 38 -19.28 6.08 -7.13
N ALA A 39 -19.97 6.97 -6.42
CA ALA A 39 -21.17 7.63 -6.89
C ALA A 39 -20.90 8.73 -7.96
N GLY A 40 -19.64 9.01 -8.29
CA GLY A 40 -19.27 10.05 -9.25
C GLY A 40 -19.33 11.48 -8.69
N GLY A 41 -19.59 11.65 -7.38
CA GLY A 41 -19.70 12.97 -6.75
C GLY A 41 -18.36 13.65 -6.51
N ARG A 42 -17.24 12.90 -6.54
CA ARG A 42 -15.88 13.43 -6.37
C ARG A 42 -14.83 12.48 -6.96
N LEU A 43 -13.63 13.01 -7.20
CA LEU A 43 -12.48 12.20 -7.57
C LEU A 43 -12.05 11.27 -6.41
N PRO A 44 -11.40 10.13 -6.71
CA PRO A 44 -10.95 9.21 -5.67
C PRO A 44 -9.88 9.86 -4.78
N GLU A 45 -9.91 9.53 -3.49
CA GLU A 45 -8.82 9.93 -2.58
C GLU A 45 -7.56 9.16 -2.93
N ARG A 46 -6.42 9.83 -2.80
CA ARG A 46 -5.10 9.20 -2.86
C ARG A 46 -4.67 8.77 -1.47
N VAL A 47 -4.22 7.53 -1.36
CA VAL A 47 -3.77 6.95 -0.09
C VAL A 47 -2.40 6.31 -0.27
N ARG A 48 -1.49 6.58 0.68
CA ARG A 48 -0.20 5.89 0.76
C ARG A 48 -0.44 4.52 1.40
N VAL A 49 0.02 3.45 0.76
CA VAL A 49 -0.15 2.09 1.29
C VAL A 49 1.18 1.55 1.79
N TYR A 50 1.18 1.16 3.05
CA TYR A 50 2.30 0.47 3.68
C TYR A 50 1.88 -0.97 3.99
N GLU A 51 2.70 -1.92 3.54
CA GLU A 51 2.48 -3.34 3.74
C GLU A 51 3.46 -3.87 4.78
N LYS A 52 2.93 -4.50 5.83
CA LYS A 52 3.74 -5.25 6.78
C LYS A 52 4.04 -6.63 6.22
N ILE A 53 5.24 -6.83 5.68
CA ILE A 53 5.62 -8.13 5.09
C ILE A 53 6.11 -9.13 6.14
N LYS A 54 6.68 -8.66 7.26
CA LYS A 54 7.02 -9.46 8.44
C LYS A 54 7.12 -8.58 9.70
N PRO A 55 7.12 -9.13 10.92
CA PRO A 55 7.35 -8.35 12.14
C PRO A 55 8.62 -7.48 12.02
N GLY A 56 8.49 -6.18 12.31
CA GLY A 56 9.59 -5.22 12.21
C GLY A 56 9.90 -4.69 10.81
N ILE A 57 9.27 -5.21 9.74
CA ILE A 57 9.55 -4.75 8.38
C ILE A 57 8.28 -4.34 7.64
N TRP A 58 8.33 -3.12 7.16
CA TRP A 58 7.30 -2.49 6.36
C TRP A 58 7.84 -2.15 4.99
N SER A 59 7.02 -2.38 3.97
CA SER A 59 7.30 -2.03 2.58
C SER A 59 6.31 -0.93 2.18
N TYR A 60 6.83 0.16 1.63
CA TYR A 60 5.98 1.16 0.98
C TYR A 60 5.57 0.66 -0.41
N ASN A 61 4.27 0.61 -0.69
CA ASN A 61 3.71 0.08 -1.95
C ASN A 61 3.31 1.17 -2.95
N GLY A 62 3.60 2.44 -2.64
CA GLY A 62 3.19 3.57 -3.47
C GLY A 62 1.84 4.16 -3.08
N VAL A 63 1.32 4.99 -3.99
CA VAL A 63 0.03 5.67 -3.87
C VAL A 63 -1.07 4.87 -4.58
N PHE A 64 -2.26 4.87 -3.98
CA PHE A 64 -3.43 4.16 -4.47
C PHE A 64 -4.62 5.10 -4.53
N HIS A 65 -5.52 4.88 -5.48
CA HIS A 65 -6.85 5.45 -5.49
C HIS A 65 -7.80 4.60 -4.62
N LEU A 66 -8.50 5.26 -3.69
CA LEU A 66 -9.59 4.68 -2.91
C LEU A 66 -10.90 4.77 -3.70
N VAL A 67 -11.33 3.65 -4.28
CA VAL A 67 -12.40 3.64 -5.30
C VAL A 67 -13.71 3.00 -4.85
N ASP A 68 -13.70 2.21 -3.78
CA ASP A 68 -14.92 1.59 -3.23
C ASP A 68 -14.73 1.20 -1.76
N SER A 69 -15.84 0.95 -1.07
CA SER A 69 -15.89 0.41 0.29
C SER A 69 -17.17 -0.39 0.53
N TRP A 70 -17.14 -1.35 1.45
CA TRP A 70 -18.33 -2.07 1.89
C TRP A 70 -18.15 -2.60 3.31
N LEU A 71 -19.27 -2.87 3.99
CA LEU A 71 -19.25 -3.63 5.23
C LEU A 71 -19.40 -5.10 4.89
N GLU A 72 -18.55 -5.94 5.49
CA GLU A 72 -18.61 -7.37 5.33
C GLU A 72 -18.62 -8.04 6.69
N LYS A 73 -19.52 -9.00 6.88
CA LYS A 73 -19.55 -9.84 8.07
C LYS A 73 -18.64 -11.05 7.83
N ASP A 74 -17.61 -11.19 8.66
CA ASP A 74 -16.86 -12.44 8.81
C ASP A 74 -17.50 -13.30 9.92
N GLU A 75 -16.89 -14.44 10.25
CA GLU A 75 -17.38 -15.36 11.27
C GLU A 75 -17.61 -14.69 12.64
N PHE A 76 -16.84 -13.65 12.96
CA PHE A 76 -16.78 -13.08 14.30
C PHE A 76 -17.24 -11.63 14.40
N ARG A 77 -17.23 -10.88 13.30
CA ARG A 77 -17.46 -9.43 13.31
C ARG A 77 -17.81 -8.85 11.95
N VAL A 78 -18.29 -7.62 11.95
CA VAL A 78 -18.45 -6.77 10.77
C VAL A 78 -17.19 -5.91 10.60
N VAL A 79 -16.60 -5.97 9.41
CA VAL A 79 -15.41 -5.20 9.02
C VAL A 79 -15.71 -4.25 7.87
N CYS A 80 -15.04 -3.10 7.86
CA CYS A 80 -15.08 -2.21 6.70
C CYS A 80 -13.96 -2.59 5.73
N LYS A 81 -14.34 -3.00 4.53
CA LYS A 81 -13.43 -3.30 3.42
C LYS A 81 -13.36 -2.15 2.44
N PHE A 82 -12.23 -2.07 1.74
CA PHE A 82 -11.93 -1.02 0.77
C PHE A 82 -11.36 -1.63 -0.50
N LYS A 83 -11.75 -1.06 -1.64
CA LYS A 83 -11.13 -1.34 -2.94
C LYS A 83 -10.13 -0.24 -3.24
N LEU A 84 -8.89 -0.64 -3.44
CA LEU A 84 -7.79 0.25 -3.79
C LEU A 84 -7.25 -0.11 -5.17
N VAL A 85 -6.85 0.88 -5.95
CA VAL A 85 -6.17 0.71 -7.24
C VAL A 85 -4.80 1.36 -7.15
N ALA A 86 -3.73 0.59 -7.31
CA ALA A 86 -2.37 1.12 -7.34
C ALA A 86 -2.17 1.98 -8.60
N VAL A 87 -1.62 3.18 -8.43
CA VAL A 87 -1.45 4.17 -9.49
C VAL A 87 -0.01 4.65 -9.57
N GLU A 88 0.38 5.12 -10.75
CA GLU A 88 1.73 5.62 -11.05
C GLU A 88 1.72 7.15 -11.24
N GLY A 89 2.78 7.83 -10.78
CA GLY A 89 2.94 9.28 -10.95
C GLY A 89 1.97 10.13 -10.13
N GLU A 90 1.45 9.58 -9.02
CA GLU A 90 0.48 10.22 -8.12
C GLU A 90 1.10 10.55 -6.75
N GLU A 91 2.43 10.62 -6.67
CA GLU A 91 3.17 10.93 -5.44
C GLU A 91 3.07 12.39 -5.00
N ASP A 92 2.74 13.32 -5.91
CA ASP A 92 2.53 14.73 -5.59
C ASP A 92 1.10 15.01 -5.12
N PHE A 93 0.94 15.12 -3.81
CA PHE A 93 -0.36 15.36 -3.18
C PHE A 93 -0.86 16.81 -3.32
N ALA A 94 -0.04 17.75 -3.82
CA ALA A 94 -0.47 19.11 -4.08
C ALA A 94 -1.28 19.24 -5.39
N GLN A 95 -1.07 18.33 -6.34
CA GLN A 95 -1.84 18.24 -7.58
C GLN A 95 -3.15 17.48 -7.35
N PRO A 96 -4.23 17.72 -8.11
CA PRO A 96 -5.42 16.88 -8.05
C PRO A 96 -5.13 15.46 -8.57
N PRO A 97 -5.87 14.42 -8.11
CA PRO A 97 -5.74 13.07 -8.63
C PRO A 97 -6.12 13.01 -10.12
N ARG A 98 -5.37 12.26 -10.92
CA ARG A 98 -5.66 12.11 -12.36
C ARG A 98 -6.75 11.06 -12.56
N VAL A 99 -7.77 11.42 -13.35
CA VAL A 99 -8.90 10.53 -13.68
C VAL A 99 -8.43 9.26 -14.40
N ASN A 100 -7.45 9.40 -15.31
CA ASN A 100 -6.90 8.32 -16.12
C ASN A 100 -5.49 7.91 -15.67
N ALA A 101 -5.22 7.92 -14.36
CA ALA A 101 -3.93 7.47 -13.84
C ALA A 101 -3.64 6.03 -14.29
N GLU A 102 -2.41 5.81 -14.77
CA GLU A 102 -1.96 4.48 -15.18
C GLU A 102 -1.89 3.56 -13.96
N ARG A 103 -2.30 2.30 -14.16
CA ARG A 103 -2.30 1.32 -13.08
C ARG A 103 -0.91 0.73 -12.91
N ARG A 104 -0.39 0.83 -11.69
CA ARG A 104 0.87 0.20 -11.32
C ARG A 104 0.66 -1.26 -10.90
N ARG A 105 1.60 -2.14 -11.26
CA ARG A 105 1.64 -3.51 -10.73
C ARG A 105 2.43 -3.55 -9.42
N LEU A 106 1.91 -4.29 -8.44
CA LEU A 106 2.59 -4.51 -7.17
C LEU A 106 3.57 -5.68 -7.27
N ILE A 107 4.64 -5.60 -6.49
CA ILE A 107 5.52 -6.74 -6.22
C ILE A 107 4.80 -7.61 -5.18
N PRO A 108 4.52 -8.91 -5.46
CA PRO A 108 3.86 -9.79 -4.51
C PRO A 108 4.66 -9.93 -3.21
N THR A 109 3.95 -10.09 -2.09
CA THR A 109 4.55 -10.28 -0.75
C THR A 109 5.57 -11.42 -0.74
N ALA A 110 5.27 -12.53 -1.41
CA ALA A 110 6.17 -13.69 -1.50
C ALA A 110 7.52 -13.33 -2.16
N VAL A 111 7.47 -12.56 -3.26
CA VAL A 111 8.67 -12.08 -3.95
C VAL A 111 9.47 -11.11 -3.07
N LYS A 112 8.80 -10.19 -2.37
CA LYS A 112 9.47 -9.29 -1.43
C LYS A 112 10.18 -10.04 -0.30
N LEU A 113 9.55 -11.08 0.24
CA LEU A 113 10.15 -11.91 1.28
C LEU A 113 11.37 -12.69 0.76
N GLU A 114 11.29 -13.21 -0.45
CA GLU A 114 12.41 -13.89 -1.13
C GLU A 114 13.59 -12.94 -1.35
N VAL A 115 13.34 -11.75 -1.93
CA VAL A 115 14.35 -10.71 -2.15
C VAL A 115 14.96 -10.25 -0.83
N TRP A 116 14.14 -9.98 0.19
CA TRP A 116 14.65 -9.58 1.50
C TRP A 116 15.57 -10.65 2.11
N LYS A 117 15.20 -11.93 1.97
CA LYS A 117 16.00 -13.05 2.47
C LYS A 117 17.31 -13.18 1.69
N ARG A 118 17.26 -13.08 0.35
CA ARG A 118 18.43 -13.13 -0.53
C ARG A 118 19.41 -12.01 -0.23
N ASP A 119 18.91 -10.78 -0.12
CA ASP A 119 19.72 -9.57 0.03
C ASP A 119 20.09 -9.28 1.48
N GLY A 120 19.65 -10.12 2.42
CA GLY A 120 19.96 -10.00 3.85
C GLY A 120 19.41 -8.72 4.50
N GLY A 121 18.37 -8.12 3.92
CA GLY A 121 17.86 -6.81 4.35
C GLY A 121 18.89 -5.69 4.15
N LYS A 122 19.64 -5.73 3.05
CA LYS A 122 20.66 -4.73 2.71
C LYS A 122 20.52 -4.32 1.25
N CYS A 123 20.98 -3.11 0.96
CA CYS A 123 21.11 -2.58 -0.39
C CYS A 123 22.04 -3.49 -1.23
N SER A 124 21.57 -3.97 -2.38
CA SER A 124 22.32 -4.85 -3.27
C SER A 124 23.59 -4.18 -3.84
N LEU A 125 23.64 -2.84 -3.88
CA LEU A 125 24.78 -2.09 -4.42
C LEU A 125 25.82 -1.68 -3.36
N CYS A 126 25.40 -1.41 -2.12
CA CYS A 126 26.32 -0.86 -1.10
C CYS A 126 26.22 -1.46 0.29
N GLY A 127 25.35 -2.45 0.49
CA GLY A 127 25.21 -3.13 1.78
C GLY A 127 24.57 -2.33 2.90
N SER A 128 24.12 -1.08 2.65
CA SER A 128 23.39 -0.27 3.64
C SER A 128 22.08 -0.96 4.03
N SER A 129 21.68 -0.86 5.30
CA SER A 129 20.39 -1.37 5.81
C SER A 129 19.32 -0.30 5.96
N ASP A 130 19.61 0.94 5.59
CA ASP A 130 18.74 2.10 5.85
C ASP A 130 17.88 2.45 4.63
N GLU A 131 16.64 2.84 4.90
CA GLU A 131 15.64 3.30 3.91
C GLU A 131 15.62 2.42 2.65
N LEU A 132 15.29 1.14 2.83
CA LEU A 132 15.32 0.15 1.76
C LEU A 132 14.03 0.16 0.94
N HIS A 133 14.18 0.08 -0.37
CA HIS A 133 13.13 0.08 -1.38
C HIS A 133 13.26 -1.18 -2.24
N PHE A 134 12.13 -1.82 -2.53
CA PHE A 134 12.06 -2.86 -3.54
C PHE A 134 11.94 -2.20 -4.91
N ASP A 135 12.94 -2.42 -5.75
CA ASP A 135 13.03 -1.83 -7.08
C ASP A 135 13.12 -2.92 -8.16
N HIS A 136 12.64 -2.61 -9.36
CA HIS A 136 12.73 -3.50 -10.51
C HIS A 136 14.06 -3.29 -11.25
N ILE A 137 14.75 -4.39 -11.54
CA ILE A 137 16.00 -4.35 -12.34
C ILE A 137 15.68 -3.92 -13.77
N LEU A 138 14.85 -4.70 -14.48
CA LEU A 138 14.20 -4.26 -15.71
C LEU A 138 12.88 -3.58 -15.35
N PRO A 139 12.68 -2.28 -15.67
CA PRO A 139 11.43 -1.59 -15.41
C PRO A 139 10.25 -2.26 -16.09
N PHE A 140 9.07 -2.18 -15.46
CA PHE A 140 7.85 -2.77 -16.00
C PHE A 140 7.50 -2.24 -17.40
N ALA A 141 7.64 -0.92 -17.62
CA ALA A 141 7.40 -0.28 -18.91
C ALA A 141 8.26 -0.86 -20.06
N LYS A 142 9.35 -1.56 -19.72
CA LYS A 142 10.27 -2.23 -20.66
C LYS A 142 10.14 -3.76 -20.64
N GLY A 143 9.04 -4.30 -20.11
CA GLY A 143 8.75 -5.74 -20.07
C GLY A 143 9.20 -6.47 -18.81
N GLY A 144 9.67 -5.75 -17.78
CA GLY A 144 10.07 -6.35 -16.51
C GLY A 144 8.93 -7.04 -15.75
N THR A 145 9.22 -8.18 -15.12
CA THR A 145 8.24 -8.91 -14.30
C THR A 145 8.32 -8.53 -12.82
N SER A 146 7.18 -8.46 -12.13
CA SER A 146 7.10 -8.37 -10.67
C SER A 146 7.01 -9.74 -9.99
N LEU A 147 6.90 -10.82 -10.77
CA LEU A 147 6.54 -12.15 -10.26
C LEU A 147 7.74 -13.00 -9.84
N THR A 148 8.96 -12.53 -10.08
CA THR A 148 10.18 -13.27 -9.74
C THR A 148 11.14 -12.38 -8.96
N ALA A 149 11.83 -12.95 -7.96
CA ALA A 149 12.88 -12.24 -7.25
C ALA A 149 14.06 -11.89 -8.16
N ALA A 150 14.25 -12.61 -9.27
CA ALA A 150 15.31 -12.34 -10.23
C ALA A 150 15.23 -10.95 -10.88
N ASN A 151 14.03 -10.35 -10.99
CA ASN A 151 13.85 -9.01 -11.55
C ASN A 151 13.60 -7.93 -10.46
N VAL A 152 13.78 -8.28 -9.18
CA VAL A 152 13.56 -7.37 -8.07
C VAL A 152 14.80 -7.33 -7.19
N GLN A 153 15.18 -6.12 -6.78
CA GLN A 153 16.34 -5.86 -5.92
C GLN A 153 15.96 -4.96 -4.76
N LEU A 154 16.80 -4.96 -3.73
CA LEU A 154 16.65 -4.09 -2.57
C LEU A 154 17.68 -2.96 -2.67
N LEU A 155 17.23 -1.70 -2.71
CA LEU A 155 18.11 -0.53 -2.82
C LEU A 155 17.87 0.42 -1.66
N CYS A 156 18.92 1.04 -1.12
CA CYS A 156 18.73 2.17 -0.20
C CYS A 156 18.23 3.41 -0.97
N ALA A 157 17.61 4.36 -0.26
CA ALA A 157 17.04 5.57 -0.85
C ALA A 157 18.01 6.29 -1.82
N ARG A 158 19.29 6.41 -1.45
CA ARG A 158 20.33 7.02 -2.30
C ARG A 158 20.45 6.32 -3.67
N HIS A 159 20.56 4.99 -3.69
CA HIS A 159 20.73 4.25 -4.93
C HIS A 159 19.43 4.15 -5.72
N ASN A 160 18.30 4.02 -5.02
CA ASN A 160 16.99 4.00 -5.66
C ASN A 160 16.72 5.33 -6.41
N LEU A 161 17.02 6.47 -5.77
CA LEU A 161 16.90 7.79 -6.39
C LEU A 161 17.88 7.99 -7.56
N ALA A 162 19.12 7.50 -7.41
CA ALA A 162 20.13 7.61 -8.47
C ALA A 162 19.75 6.80 -9.72
N LYS A 163 19.19 5.59 -9.53
CA LYS A 163 18.76 4.72 -10.64
C LYS A 163 17.60 5.33 -11.44
N SER A 164 16.59 5.88 -10.77
CA SER A 164 15.39 6.42 -11.44
C SER A 164 14.83 5.38 -12.46
N ASP A 165 14.49 5.77 -13.69
CA ASP A 165 13.95 4.88 -14.73
C ASP A 165 15.03 4.24 -15.64
N ARG A 166 16.30 4.33 -15.23
CA ARG A 166 17.43 3.80 -16.01
C ARG A 166 17.53 2.28 -15.81
N ILE A 167 17.88 1.59 -16.89
CA ILE A 167 18.32 0.18 -16.82
C ILE A 167 19.82 0.24 -16.55
N GLU A 168 20.28 -0.50 -15.55
CA GLU A 168 21.70 -0.79 -15.31
C GLU A 168 21.92 -2.30 -15.35
#